data_AF-A0A0N5CI56-F1
#
_entry.id   AF-A0A0N5CI56-F1
#
_cell.length_a   1.000
_cell.length_b   1.000
_cell.length_c   1.000
_cell.angle_alpha   90.00
_cell.angle_beta   90.00
_cell.angle_gamma   90.00
#
_symmetry.space_group_name_H-M   'P 1'
#
loop_
_entity.id
_entity.type
_entity.pdbx_description
1 polymer ?
#
loop_
_entity_poly.entity_id
_entity_poly.type
_entity_poly.pdbx_seq_one_letter_code
_entity_poly.pdbx_strand_id
1 'polypeptide(L)'
;MSSSTTSSLKSFSTSKNGVAISSNNSTKKKDDVKSCSKQPSETNDKESSIKSLFKNKKDNAAKKNVSFSKDTDFTTNHSLVKLNPKTGEYVPAEKDKYSITKKQIKKREQLKARTTLKDGIKIFIYYVFLISLYFFFAWVVFCIFKPRENNRPHIHGESSFHGYEPQLIATPMEKDPAGKNYLVRFDSSDPSTYQIYLEKIKKFLTNYEDKSHGRRCSFGDTNKDIHETSIKEKRFCLNEEKYNDVLPDCTDEHDYGFKYGNPCFILSLNNHLNWVPGKLDETYKEENNLHDFDTTHYIPITCTGGSNTINATYSNKNGINKKYYPFFNIQGFHKGYQMIQFYDVQPNTEYRITCIAHTGNDHKKFDKKKNQVVIKIIKNQ
;
A
#
# COMPACT_ATOMS: atom_id res chain seq x y z
N MET A 1 23.58 -28.80 68.57
CA MET A 1 23.30 -29.90 67.61
C MET A 1 23.43 -29.32 66.21
N SER A 2 24.66 -29.27 65.68
CA SER A 2 25.24 -30.25 64.72
C SER A 2 24.63 -30.05 63.32
N SER A 3 25.30 -29.33 62.40
CA SER A 3 26.44 -29.74 61.53
C SER A 3 25.94 -29.91 60.08
N SER A 4 26.23 -28.98 59.16
CA SER A 4 27.25 -29.10 58.09
C SER A 4 27.12 -30.34 57.19
N THR A 5 26.99 -30.17 55.87
CA THR A 5 28.04 -30.58 54.89
C THR A 5 27.69 -30.26 53.42
N THR A 6 28.74 -29.79 52.77
CA THR A 6 29.06 -29.68 51.34
C THR A 6 29.15 -31.04 50.63
N SER A 7 28.92 -31.06 49.31
CA SER A 7 29.74 -31.88 48.40
C SER A 7 29.78 -31.30 46.98
N SER A 8 31.00 -31.10 46.50
CA SER A 8 31.41 -30.88 45.13
C SER A 8 31.93 -32.21 44.58
N LEU A 9 31.81 -32.44 43.26
CA LEU A 9 32.66 -33.40 42.54
C LEU A 9 32.82 -32.97 41.06
N LYS A 10 34.05 -32.53 40.76
CA LYS A 10 34.75 -32.66 39.46
C LYS A 10 34.82 -34.16 39.11
N SER A 11 35.04 -34.70 37.91
CA SER A 11 35.84 -34.38 36.73
C SER A 11 35.74 -35.64 35.84
N PHE A 12 35.85 -35.54 34.51
CA PHE A 12 36.94 -36.21 33.76
C PHE A 12 36.90 -35.88 32.27
N SER A 13 38.03 -35.40 31.78
CA SER A 13 38.44 -35.31 30.39
C SER A 13 39.17 -36.59 29.97
N THR A 14 38.99 -37.04 28.73
CA THR A 14 40.03 -37.81 28.04
C THR A 14 40.15 -37.40 26.58
N SER A 15 41.37 -36.97 26.27
CA SER A 15 41.96 -36.70 24.97
C SER A 15 42.61 -37.97 24.41
N LYS A 16 42.72 -38.08 23.07
CA LYS A 16 43.89 -38.53 22.27
C LYS A 16 43.42 -38.72 20.81
N ASN A 17 43.90 -37.95 19.82
CA ASN A 17 45.22 -37.89 19.17
C ASN A 17 45.48 -38.97 18.10
N GLY A 18 45.96 -38.51 16.92
CA GLY A 18 46.65 -39.30 15.87
C GLY A 18 46.13 -38.95 14.46
N VAL A 19 46.74 -38.08 13.64
CA VAL A 19 48.03 -38.20 12.89
C VAL A 19 47.96 -39.34 11.84
N ALA A 20 48.34 -39.26 10.56
CA ALA A 20 48.63 -38.23 9.56
C ALA A 20 48.90 -38.92 8.18
N ILE A 21 49.08 -38.11 7.11
CA ILE A 21 49.99 -38.32 5.95
C ILE A 21 49.51 -39.06 4.67
N SER A 22 49.55 -38.29 3.57
CA SER A 22 50.01 -38.58 2.18
C SER A 22 49.16 -39.42 1.21
N SER A 23 48.83 -38.87 0.02
CA SER A 23 49.67 -38.99 -1.20
C SER A 23 48.97 -38.51 -2.50
N ASN A 24 49.67 -37.59 -3.18
CA ASN A 24 50.02 -37.51 -4.62
C ASN A 24 49.00 -37.67 -5.79
N ASN A 25 48.94 -36.57 -6.56
CA ASN A 25 49.23 -36.39 -8.01
C ASN A 25 48.40 -37.00 -9.15
N SER A 26 48.31 -36.13 -10.19
CA SER A 26 48.40 -36.38 -11.66
C SER A 26 47.07 -36.14 -12.41
N THR A 27 46.88 -35.00 -13.09
CA THR A 27 47.34 -34.50 -14.42
C THR A 27 46.37 -34.72 -15.61
N LYS A 28 45.98 -33.57 -16.21
CA LYS A 28 45.92 -33.19 -17.65
C LYS A 28 45.06 -33.97 -18.68
N LYS A 29 44.19 -33.21 -19.37
CA LYS A 29 44.11 -32.99 -20.84
C LYS A 29 43.14 -31.80 -21.11
N LYS A 30 43.48 -30.67 -21.77
CA LYS A 30 43.78 -30.40 -23.21
C LYS A 30 42.66 -30.88 -24.15
N ASP A 31 42.08 -30.15 -25.11
CA ASP A 31 42.27 -28.87 -25.83
C ASP A 31 40.82 -28.40 -26.23
N ASP A 32 40.47 -27.16 -26.60
CA ASP A 32 40.80 -26.52 -27.88
C ASP A 32 40.33 -25.06 -27.97
N VAL A 33 41.01 -24.34 -28.87
CA VAL A 33 41.04 -22.89 -29.11
C VAL A 33 40.20 -22.49 -30.34
N LYS A 34 39.54 -21.31 -30.28
CA LYS A 34 39.41 -20.26 -31.34
C LYS A 34 38.30 -19.28 -30.92
N SER A 35 38.52 -18.01 -30.54
CA SER A 35 39.15 -16.87 -31.24
C SER A 35 38.73 -16.74 -32.70
N CYS A 36 37.84 -15.79 -33.01
CA CYS A 36 38.23 -14.67 -33.87
C CYS A 36 37.22 -13.51 -33.80
N SER A 37 37.81 -12.33 -33.97
CA SER A 37 37.29 -11.00 -33.76
C SER A 37 36.78 -10.32 -35.04
N LYS A 38 36.02 -9.22 -34.83
CA LYS A 38 35.87 -7.99 -35.65
C LYS A 38 34.76 -7.90 -36.71
N GLN A 39 33.94 -6.86 -36.51
CA GLN A 39 33.07 -6.06 -37.39
C GLN A 39 33.76 -5.58 -38.70
N PRO A 40 33.12 -4.81 -39.61
CA PRO A 40 31.70 -4.41 -39.79
C PRO A 40 31.16 -4.65 -41.22
N SER A 41 29.85 -4.56 -41.42
CA SER A 41 29.28 -4.02 -42.68
C SER A 41 27.85 -3.53 -42.48
N GLU A 42 27.54 -2.48 -43.23
CA GLU A 42 26.41 -1.57 -43.17
C GLU A 42 25.06 -2.22 -43.53
N THR A 43 23.97 -1.72 -42.97
CA THR A 43 22.82 -1.25 -43.76
C THR A 43 21.84 -0.44 -42.90
N ASN A 44 21.51 0.73 -43.43
CA ASN A 44 20.76 1.82 -42.82
C ASN A 44 19.24 1.56 -42.69
N ASP A 45 18.68 2.23 -41.69
CA ASP A 45 17.42 2.99 -41.67
C ASP A 45 16.14 2.36 -42.26
N LYS A 46 15.11 2.24 -41.40
CA LYS A 46 13.70 2.50 -41.76
C LYS A 46 12.81 2.61 -40.53
N GLU A 47 12.91 3.76 -39.88
CA GLU A 47 11.75 4.45 -39.29
C GLU A 47 11.43 5.65 -40.19
N SER A 48 10.15 5.95 -40.38
CA SER A 48 9.57 7.07 -41.14
C SER A 48 9.40 6.92 -42.67
N SER A 49 8.22 7.37 -43.11
CA SER A 49 7.84 7.72 -44.50
C SER A 49 7.11 6.67 -45.34
N ILE A 50 5.83 6.40 -45.01
CA ILE A 50 4.76 6.40 -46.03
C ILE A 50 3.61 7.28 -45.51
N LYS A 51 3.86 8.60 -45.57
CA LYS A 51 2.87 9.64 -45.83
C LYS A 51 2.94 9.93 -47.34
N SER A 52 2.19 9.21 -48.16
CA SER A 52 1.79 9.60 -49.52
C SER A 52 0.93 8.48 -50.10
N LEU A 53 -0.09 8.84 -50.90
CA LEU A 53 -1.30 8.04 -51.23
C LEU A 53 -2.31 8.10 -50.08
N PHE A 54 -3.23 9.05 -49.97
CA PHE A 54 -4.01 9.71 -51.00
C PHE A 54 -4.41 11.10 -50.52
N LYS A 55 -3.98 12.14 -51.25
CA LYS A 55 -4.58 13.47 -51.19
C LYS A 55 -5.16 13.77 -52.57
N ASN A 56 -6.43 14.17 -52.56
CA ASN A 56 -7.26 14.69 -53.64
C ASN A 56 -7.95 13.69 -54.57
N LYS A 57 -9.20 13.34 -54.22
CA LYS A 57 -10.33 13.88 -54.99
C LYS A 57 -11.54 14.11 -54.09
N LYS A 58 -11.96 15.38 -54.10
CA LYS A 58 -13.18 15.98 -53.56
C LYS A 58 -14.41 15.19 -54.05
N ASP A 59 -15.38 14.93 -53.17
CA ASP A 59 -16.76 15.44 -53.29
C ASP A 59 -17.71 14.80 -52.24
N ASN A 60 -18.36 15.67 -51.48
CA ASN A 60 -19.69 15.55 -50.86
C ASN A 60 -20.06 14.28 -50.07
N ALA A 61 -19.84 14.31 -48.74
CA ALA A 61 -20.71 13.59 -47.81
C ALA A 61 -20.80 14.35 -46.48
N ALA A 62 -21.98 14.90 -46.21
CA ALA A 62 -22.29 15.73 -45.06
C ALA A 62 -22.13 14.98 -43.73
N LYS A 63 -21.60 15.70 -42.73
CA LYS A 63 -21.62 15.35 -41.31
C LYS A 63 -23.03 14.87 -40.90
N LYS A 64 -23.18 13.62 -40.48
CA LYS A 64 -24.30 13.22 -39.62
C LYS A 64 -23.89 13.40 -38.16
N ASN A 65 -24.26 14.55 -37.62
CA ASN A 65 -24.35 14.74 -36.17
C ASN A 65 -25.48 13.85 -35.67
N VAL A 66 -25.18 12.89 -34.80
CA VAL A 66 -26.22 12.18 -34.04
C VAL A 66 -26.54 13.04 -32.83
N SER A 67 -27.53 13.91 -32.97
CA SER A 67 -28.20 14.54 -31.83
C SER A 67 -29.28 13.59 -31.32
N PHE A 68 -29.16 13.14 -30.08
CA PHE A 68 -30.29 12.53 -29.38
C PHE A 68 -31.28 13.63 -29.02
N SER A 69 -32.38 13.71 -29.77
CA SER A 69 -33.56 14.43 -29.29
C SER A 69 -34.18 13.59 -28.18
N LYS A 70 -34.26 14.17 -26.98
CA LYS A 70 -35.30 13.78 -26.03
C LYS A 70 -36.65 14.01 -26.73
N ASP A 71 -37.60 13.14 -26.43
CA ASP A 71 -38.97 13.15 -26.95
C ASP A 71 -39.13 12.45 -28.30
N THR A 72 -39.10 11.11 -28.28
CA THR A 72 -39.85 10.32 -29.25
C THR A 72 -40.66 9.27 -28.51
N ASP A 73 -41.90 9.64 -28.19
CA ASP A 73 -42.96 8.69 -27.88
C ASP A 73 -43.08 7.67 -29.03
N PHE A 74 -43.00 6.39 -28.70
CA PHE A 74 -43.07 5.25 -29.62
C PHE A 74 -44.47 5.02 -30.24
N THR A 75 -45.24 6.08 -30.52
CA THR A 75 -46.68 5.96 -30.84
C THR A 75 -47.15 6.59 -32.16
N THR A 76 -46.25 7.00 -33.05
CA THR A 76 -46.66 7.48 -34.39
C THR A 76 -46.42 6.44 -35.48
N ASN A 77 -47.51 5.88 -36.00
CA ASN A 77 -47.55 5.04 -37.20
C ASN A 77 -46.98 5.81 -38.40
N HIS A 78 -45.74 5.50 -38.81
CA HIS A 78 -45.25 5.93 -40.12
C HIS A 78 -45.86 5.03 -41.19
N SER A 79 -46.84 5.54 -41.95
CA SER A 79 -47.34 4.84 -43.13
C SER A 79 -46.33 5.03 -44.27
N LEU A 80 -45.67 3.95 -44.70
CA LEU A 80 -44.82 3.96 -45.89
C LEU A 80 -45.70 3.84 -47.13
N VAL A 81 -45.71 4.88 -47.98
CA VAL A 81 -46.38 4.83 -49.29
C VAL A 81 -45.42 4.21 -50.31
N LYS A 82 -45.84 3.12 -50.96
CA LYS A 82 -45.11 2.51 -52.08
C LYS A 82 -45.56 3.17 -53.39
N LEU A 83 -44.61 3.76 -54.11
CA LEU A 83 -44.81 4.21 -55.50
C LEU A 83 -44.36 3.11 -56.47
N ASN A 84 -45.12 2.90 -57.55
CA ASN A 84 -44.72 1.98 -58.62
C ASN A 84 -43.66 2.65 -59.51
N PRO A 85 -42.44 2.07 -59.64
CA PRO A 85 -41.31 2.75 -60.26
C PRO A 85 -41.39 2.94 -61.79
N LYS A 86 -42.47 2.54 -62.47
CA LYS A 86 -42.61 2.71 -63.94
C LYS A 86 -43.68 3.69 -64.41
N THR A 87 -44.63 4.10 -63.57
CA THR A 87 -45.71 5.03 -63.98
C THR A 87 -45.97 6.17 -63.01
N GLY A 88 -45.29 6.23 -61.85
CA GLY A 88 -45.37 7.37 -60.93
C GLY A 88 -46.75 7.62 -60.28
N GLU A 89 -47.74 6.77 -60.55
CA GLU A 89 -49.09 6.95 -60.04
C GLU A 89 -49.25 6.35 -58.63
N TYR A 90 -50.02 7.05 -57.80
CA TYR A 90 -50.26 6.73 -56.40
C TYR A 90 -51.14 5.46 -56.28
N VAL A 91 -50.59 4.39 -55.70
CA VAL A 91 -51.38 3.25 -55.24
C VAL A 91 -51.86 3.57 -53.83
N PRO A 92 -53.17 3.66 -53.54
CA PRO A 92 -53.65 3.88 -52.18
C PRO A 92 -53.14 2.76 -51.28
N ALA A 93 -52.38 3.13 -50.26
CA ALA A 93 -51.99 2.19 -49.21
C ALA A 93 -53.27 1.60 -48.59
N GLU A 94 -53.43 0.28 -48.68
CA GLU A 94 -54.48 -0.47 -48.01
C GLU A 94 -54.47 -0.08 -46.53
N LYS A 95 -55.54 0.61 -46.11
CA LYS A 95 -55.67 1.23 -44.78
C LYS A 95 -55.36 0.22 -43.68
N ASP A 96 -54.34 0.54 -42.90
CA ASP A 96 -54.20 0.23 -41.47
C ASP A 96 -54.77 -1.11 -41.01
N LYS A 97 -54.04 -2.20 -41.26
CA LYS A 97 -54.28 -3.47 -40.56
C LYS A 97 -53.76 -3.47 -39.11
N TYR A 98 -53.11 -2.40 -38.65
CA TYR A 98 -52.50 -2.37 -37.31
C TYR A 98 -52.54 -1.03 -36.55
N SER A 99 -53.47 -0.13 -36.85
CA SER A 99 -53.73 0.99 -35.92
C SER A 99 -54.58 0.47 -34.75
N ILE A 100 -53.94 0.15 -33.63
CA ILE A 100 -54.63 -0.25 -32.39
C ILE A 100 -55.56 0.90 -32.01
N THR A 101 -56.87 0.68 -32.09
CA THR A 101 -57.87 1.73 -31.87
C THR A 101 -57.76 2.25 -30.44
N LYS A 102 -57.98 3.55 -30.18
CA LYS A 102 -58.00 4.11 -28.80
C LYS A 102 -58.89 3.30 -27.85
N LYS A 103 -59.98 2.69 -28.36
CA LYS A 103 -60.82 1.73 -27.63
C LYS A 103 -60.12 0.43 -27.25
N GLN A 104 -59.26 -0.13 -28.11
CA GLN A 104 -58.46 -1.32 -27.82
C GLN A 104 -57.35 -1.03 -26.80
N ILE A 105 -56.74 0.17 -26.85
CA ILE A 105 -55.77 0.63 -25.83
C ILE A 105 -56.48 0.74 -24.47
N LYS A 106 -57.62 1.44 -24.42
CA LYS A 106 -58.42 1.61 -23.19
C LYS A 106 -58.91 0.27 -22.63
N LYS A 107 -59.25 -0.70 -23.49
CA LYS A 107 -59.63 -2.07 -23.08
C LYS A 107 -58.44 -2.88 -22.55
N ARG A 108 -57.24 -2.68 -23.12
CA ARG A 108 -55.98 -3.26 -22.61
C ARG A 108 -55.58 -2.64 -21.27
N GLU A 109 -55.80 -1.35 -21.07
CA GLU A 109 -55.60 -0.66 -19.78
C GLU A 109 -56.60 -1.16 -18.72
N GLN A 110 -57.87 -1.36 -19.08
CA GLN A 110 -58.86 -1.96 -18.19
C GLN A 110 -58.58 -3.44 -17.85
N LEU A 111 -58.01 -4.20 -18.80
CA LEU A 111 -57.53 -5.57 -18.57
C LEU A 111 -56.26 -5.60 -17.70
N LYS A 112 -55.35 -4.63 -17.86
CA LYS A 112 -54.19 -4.44 -16.96
C LYS A 112 -54.62 -4.02 -15.54
N ALA A 113 -55.70 -3.26 -15.40
CA ALA A 113 -56.26 -2.84 -14.12
C ALA A 113 -57.06 -3.93 -13.39
N ARG A 114 -57.50 -4.98 -14.10
CA ARG A 114 -58.04 -6.22 -13.51
C ARG A 114 -56.89 -7.16 -13.16
N THR A 115 -56.10 -6.80 -12.15
CA THR A 115 -55.29 -7.80 -11.45
C THR A 115 -56.23 -8.80 -10.82
N THR A 116 -56.36 -9.98 -11.44
CA THR A 116 -57.13 -11.07 -10.86
C THR A 116 -56.48 -11.47 -9.55
N LEU A 117 -57.24 -11.88 -8.54
CA LEU A 117 -56.69 -12.36 -7.26
C LEU A 117 -55.64 -13.48 -7.45
N LYS A 118 -55.81 -14.30 -8.51
CA LYS A 118 -54.84 -15.31 -8.96
C LYS A 118 -53.49 -14.72 -9.39
N ASP A 119 -53.49 -13.56 -10.04
CA ASP A 119 -52.26 -12.90 -10.50
C ASP A 119 -51.56 -12.19 -9.33
N GLY A 120 -52.33 -11.65 -8.37
CA GLY A 120 -51.80 -11.17 -7.09
C GLY A 120 -51.08 -12.28 -6.29
N ILE A 121 -51.65 -13.48 -6.24
CA ILE A 121 -51.01 -14.65 -5.59
C ILE A 121 -49.71 -15.04 -6.31
N LYS A 122 -49.67 -15.05 -7.64
CA LYS A 122 -48.44 -15.35 -8.39
C LYS A 122 -47.34 -14.32 -8.13
N ILE A 123 -47.69 -13.03 -8.11
CA ILE A 123 -46.77 -11.94 -7.80
C ILE A 123 -46.26 -12.07 -6.35
N PHE A 124 -47.15 -12.40 -5.41
CA PHE A 124 -46.76 -12.65 -4.02
C PHE A 124 -45.76 -13.80 -3.89
N ILE A 125 -46.03 -14.96 -4.52
CA ILE A 125 -45.10 -16.11 -4.52
C ILE A 125 -43.75 -15.73 -5.15
N TYR A 126 -43.75 -14.95 -6.24
CA TYR A 126 -42.52 -14.45 -6.85
C TYR A 126 -41.70 -13.60 -5.88
N TYR A 127 -42.33 -12.67 -5.15
CA TYR A 127 -41.64 -11.87 -4.15
C TYR A 127 -41.18 -12.69 -2.94
N VAL A 128 -41.94 -13.69 -2.50
CA VAL A 128 -41.51 -14.63 -1.45
C VAL A 128 -40.25 -15.39 -1.89
N PHE A 129 -40.20 -15.85 -3.14
CA PHE A 129 -39.01 -16.48 -3.70
C PHE A 129 -37.80 -15.53 -3.75
N LEU A 130 -38.00 -14.29 -4.21
CA LEU A 130 -36.93 -13.27 -4.21
C LEU A 130 -36.42 -12.97 -2.80
N ILE A 131 -37.32 -12.85 -1.82
CA ILE A 131 -36.97 -12.65 -0.41
C ILE A 131 -36.19 -13.87 0.12
N SER A 132 -36.61 -15.09 -0.21
CA SER A 132 -35.89 -16.31 0.15
C SER A 132 -34.47 -16.33 -0.43
N LEU A 133 -34.29 -15.92 -1.70
CA LEU A 133 -32.98 -15.82 -2.33
C LEU A 133 -32.09 -14.77 -1.65
N TYR A 134 -32.67 -13.63 -1.28
CA TYR A 134 -31.98 -12.59 -0.52
C TYR A 134 -31.50 -13.10 0.83
N PHE A 135 -32.35 -13.79 1.60
CA PHE A 135 -31.95 -14.37 2.88
C PHE A 135 -30.90 -15.47 2.73
N PHE A 136 -30.98 -16.30 1.69
CA PHE A 136 -29.93 -17.29 1.40
C PHE A 136 -28.59 -16.62 1.10
N PHE A 137 -28.58 -15.58 0.26
CA PHE A 137 -27.37 -14.81 -0.02
C PHE A 137 -26.82 -14.14 1.26
N ALA A 138 -27.68 -13.50 2.05
CA ALA A 138 -27.31 -12.89 3.33
C ALA A 138 -26.72 -13.94 4.31
N TRP A 139 -27.26 -15.16 4.32
CA TRP A 139 -26.74 -16.26 5.12
C TRP A 139 -25.35 -16.72 4.65
N VAL A 140 -25.14 -16.86 3.33
CA VAL A 140 -23.82 -17.18 2.77
C VAL A 140 -22.80 -16.09 3.13
N VAL A 141 -23.17 -14.81 2.97
CA VAL A 141 -22.34 -13.67 3.37
C VAL A 141 -22.05 -13.72 4.88
N PHE A 142 -23.06 -13.98 5.71
CA PHE A 142 -22.87 -14.13 7.15
C PHE A 142 -21.90 -15.28 7.49
N CYS A 143 -21.99 -16.42 6.83
CA CYS A 143 -21.04 -17.53 7.03
C CYS A 143 -19.61 -17.17 6.64
N ILE A 144 -19.43 -16.39 5.57
CA ILE A 144 -18.11 -15.92 5.11
C ILE A 144 -17.52 -14.88 6.08
N PHE A 145 -18.33 -13.93 6.54
CA PHE A 145 -17.89 -12.81 7.39
C PHE A 145 -18.09 -13.03 8.89
N LYS A 146 -18.53 -14.23 9.30
CA LYS A 146 -18.72 -14.55 10.72
C LYS A 146 -17.41 -14.26 11.47
N PRO A 147 -17.40 -13.30 12.41
CA PRO A 147 -16.17 -12.93 13.10
C PRO A 147 -15.66 -14.13 13.88
N ARG A 148 -14.42 -14.52 13.59
CA ARG A 148 -13.72 -15.61 14.29
C ARG A 148 -13.07 -15.03 15.55
N GLU A 149 -12.99 -15.85 16.59
CA GLU A 149 -12.57 -15.52 17.96
C GLU A 149 -11.20 -14.82 18.09
N ASN A 150 -10.36 -14.83 17.04
CA ASN A 150 -8.98 -14.37 17.11
C ASN A 150 -8.67 -12.98 16.53
N ASN A 151 -9.64 -12.16 16.12
CA ASN A 151 -9.43 -10.76 15.65
C ASN A 151 -8.19 -10.57 14.73
N ARG A 152 -7.87 -11.56 13.89
CA ARG A 152 -6.66 -11.58 13.05
C ARG A 152 -7.06 -12.00 11.64
N PRO A 153 -6.46 -11.39 10.59
CA PRO A 153 -6.69 -11.82 9.21
C PRO A 153 -6.26 -13.26 9.00
N HIS A 154 -7.00 -14.01 8.16
CA HIS A 154 -6.67 -15.40 7.82
C HIS A 154 -5.36 -15.50 7.01
N ILE A 155 -5.14 -14.55 6.12
CA ILE A 155 -3.98 -14.51 5.24
C ILE A 155 -3.09 -13.36 5.72
N HIS A 156 -1.91 -13.69 6.24
CA HIS A 156 -0.93 -12.74 6.73
C HIS A 156 0.50 -13.22 6.43
N GLY A 157 1.47 -12.31 6.46
CA GLY A 157 2.86 -12.62 6.15
C GLY A 157 3.13 -12.72 4.65
N GLU A 158 3.93 -13.71 4.25
CA GLU A 158 4.41 -13.88 2.85
C GLU A 158 3.27 -14.14 1.85
N SER A 159 2.20 -14.81 2.28
CA SER A 159 1.03 -15.08 1.45
C SER A 159 0.06 -13.89 1.34
N SER A 160 0.32 -12.80 2.07
CA SER A 160 -0.53 -11.61 2.00
C SER A 160 -0.26 -10.79 0.74
N PHE A 161 -1.30 -10.15 0.22
CA PHE A 161 -1.16 -9.19 -0.89
C PHE A 161 -0.20 -8.04 -0.57
N HIS A 162 0.00 -7.75 0.72
CA HIS A 162 0.90 -6.69 1.15
C HIS A 162 2.37 -7.11 1.10
N GLY A 163 2.66 -8.41 1.06
CA GLY A 163 3.99 -8.98 1.25
C GLY A 163 4.33 -9.14 2.72
N TYR A 164 5.42 -9.84 3.02
CA TYR A 164 5.88 -10.05 4.40
C TYR A 164 6.39 -8.74 5.04
N GLU A 165 7.12 -7.95 4.26
CA GLU A 165 7.87 -6.80 4.76
C GLU A 165 7.01 -5.53 4.94
N PRO A 166 7.08 -4.88 6.12
CA PRO A 166 6.36 -3.65 6.39
C PRO A 166 6.98 -2.47 5.66
N GLN A 167 6.12 -1.55 5.23
CA GLN A 167 6.55 -0.32 4.58
C GLN A 167 6.94 0.73 5.62
N LEU A 168 7.99 1.49 5.32
CA LEU A 168 8.34 2.69 6.07
C LEU A 168 7.36 3.82 5.70
N ILE A 169 6.87 4.51 6.72
CA ILE A 169 5.91 5.61 6.61
C ILE A 169 6.54 6.82 7.30
N ALA A 170 6.48 7.98 6.65
CA ALA A 170 6.80 9.25 7.27
C ALA A 170 5.52 10.02 7.59
N THR A 171 5.48 10.68 8.74
CA THR A 171 4.41 11.60 9.16
C THR A 171 5.07 12.92 9.52
N PRO A 172 4.59 14.09 9.09
CA PRO A 172 3.37 14.30 8.32
C PRO A 172 3.64 14.16 6.82
N MET A 173 2.77 13.41 6.14
CA MET A 173 2.78 13.27 4.69
C MET A 173 1.40 13.61 4.14
N GLU A 174 1.35 14.45 3.09
CA GLU A 174 0.14 14.75 2.34
C GLU A 174 0.29 14.23 0.92
N LYS A 175 -0.80 13.71 0.35
CA LYS A 175 -0.76 13.28 -1.05
C LYS A 175 -0.63 14.52 -1.93
N ASP A 176 0.40 14.52 -2.77
CA ASP A 176 0.54 15.50 -3.85
C ASP A 176 -0.75 15.49 -4.71
N PRO A 177 -1.28 16.65 -5.14
CA PRO A 177 -2.37 16.75 -6.11
C PRO A 177 -2.17 15.87 -7.36
N ALA A 178 -0.92 15.61 -7.78
CA ALA A 178 -0.59 14.69 -8.87
C ALA A 178 -0.68 13.19 -8.50
N GLY A 179 -1.05 12.87 -7.26
CA GLY A 179 -1.54 11.56 -6.81
C GLY A 179 -0.50 10.48 -6.54
N LYS A 180 0.81 10.74 -6.71
CA LYS A 180 1.85 9.69 -6.66
C LYS A 180 2.90 9.83 -5.56
N ASN A 181 3.19 11.04 -5.10
CA ASN A 181 4.22 11.28 -4.09
C ASN A 181 3.62 12.01 -2.90
N TYR A 182 4.30 11.92 -1.76
CA TYR A 182 3.93 12.70 -0.59
C TYR A 182 4.78 13.97 -0.55
N LEU A 183 4.12 15.14 -0.43
CA LEU A 183 4.76 16.46 -0.45
C LEU A 183 4.37 17.24 0.81
N VAL A 184 5.38 17.80 1.47
CA VAL A 184 5.22 18.77 2.56
C VAL A 184 5.60 20.13 2.01
N ARG A 185 4.62 21.02 1.94
CA ARG A 185 4.80 22.39 1.48
C ARG A 185 4.31 23.33 2.55
N PHE A 186 5.19 24.19 3.05
CA PHE A 186 4.87 25.10 4.14
C PHE A 186 5.63 26.41 4.01
N ASP A 187 5.11 27.46 4.64
CA ASP A 187 5.80 28.72 4.87
C ASP A 187 6.05 28.85 6.38
N SER A 188 7.30 29.12 6.77
CA SER A 188 7.64 29.31 8.20
C SER A 188 6.99 30.55 8.80
N SER A 189 6.72 31.57 7.98
CA SER A 189 6.12 32.85 8.37
C SER A 189 4.61 32.76 8.58
N ASP A 190 3.93 31.82 7.91
CA ASP A 190 2.48 31.63 7.97
C ASP A 190 2.09 30.29 8.64
N PRO A 191 1.69 30.31 9.93
CA PRO A 191 1.27 29.13 10.67
C PRO A 191 0.13 28.34 10.04
N SER A 192 -0.75 29.00 9.28
CA SER A 192 -1.89 28.34 8.66
C SER A 192 -1.46 27.29 7.62
N THR A 193 -0.27 27.47 7.02
CA THR A 193 0.25 26.58 5.98
C THR A 193 0.70 25.22 6.51
N TYR A 194 1.18 25.14 7.76
CA TYR A 194 1.67 23.91 8.36
C TYR A 194 0.78 23.35 9.48
N GLN A 195 -0.30 24.03 9.85
CA GLN A 195 -1.24 23.57 10.88
C GLN A 195 -1.70 22.12 10.66
N ILE A 196 -2.03 21.74 9.42
CA ILE A 196 -2.42 20.36 9.07
C ILE A 196 -1.33 19.33 9.36
N TYR A 197 -0.07 19.72 9.24
CA TYR A 197 1.07 18.87 9.54
C TYR A 197 1.23 18.68 11.05
N LEU A 198 1.06 19.74 11.84
CA LEU A 198 1.05 19.68 13.29
C LEU A 198 -0.05 18.74 13.78
N GLU A 199 -1.27 18.89 13.27
CA GLU A 199 -2.40 18.03 13.65
C GLU A 199 -2.13 16.54 13.37
N LYS A 200 -1.49 16.22 12.25
CA LYS A 200 -1.09 14.85 11.92
C LYS A 200 -0.05 14.30 12.88
N ILE A 201 0.94 15.10 13.25
CA ILE A 201 1.97 14.72 14.23
C ILE A 201 1.32 14.52 15.61
N LYS A 202 0.53 15.49 16.09
CA LYS A 202 -0.21 15.39 17.37
C LYS A 202 -1.08 14.14 17.40
N LYS A 203 -1.89 13.93 16.37
CA LYS A 203 -2.76 12.74 16.25
C LYS A 203 -1.98 11.43 16.27
N PHE A 204 -0.79 11.39 15.69
CA PHE A 204 0.07 10.21 15.80
C PHE A 204 0.51 9.98 17.24
N LEU A 205 0.99 11.04 17.91
CA LEU A 205 1.52 10.99 19.27
C LEU A 205 0.44 10.72 20.35
N THR A 206 -0.81 11.14 20.14
CA THR A 206 -1.93 10.85 21.05
C THR A 206 -2.14 9.34 21.24
N ASN A 207 -1.78 8.50 20.26
CA ASN A 207 -1.88 7.04 20.40
C ASN A 207 -0.91 6.46 21.44
N TYR A 208 0.02 7.27 21.96
CA TYR A 208 1.04 6.88 22.94
C TYR A 208 0.76 7.41 24.35
N GLU A 209 -0.31 8.19 24.53
CA GLU A 209 -0.73 8.72 25.82
C GLU A 209 -1.37 7.62 26.68
N ASP A 210 -2.10 6.68 26.07
CA ASP A 210 -2.74 5.58 26.78
C ASP A 210 -1.73 4.48 27.15
N LYS A 211 -1.34 4.46 28.42
CA LYS A 211 -0.40 3.47 28.97
C LYS A 211 -1.10 2.34 29.74
N SER A 212 -2.44 2.28 29.73
CA SER A 212 -3.22 1.39 30.60
C SER A 212 -3.01 -0.10 30.32
N HIS A 213 -2.71 -0.45 29.07
CA HIS A 213 -2.61 -1.84 28.62
C HIS A 213 -1.18 -2.30 28.33
N GLY A 214 -0.20 -1.41 28.36
CA GLY A 214 1.19 -1.76 28.06
C GLY A 214 2.01 -2.16 29.29
N ARG A 215 3.17 -2.78 29.04
CA ARG A 215 4.21 -3.08 30.02
C ARG A 215 5.47 -2.28 29.70
N ARG A 216 6.25 -1.95 30.73
CA ARG A 216 7.62 -1.46 30.52
C ARG A 216 8.51 -2.62 30.09
N CYS A 217 9.29 -2.39 29.04
CA CYS A 217 10.20 -3.39 28.49
C CYS A 217 11.65 -2.93 28.66
N SER A 218 12.46 -3.86 29.14
CA SER A 218 13.92 -3.72 29.23
C SER A 218 14.55 -3.70 27.84
N PHE A 219 15.84 -3.38 27.76
CA PHE A 219 16.54 -3.20 26.48
C PHE A 219 16.57 -4.45 25.58
N GLY A 220 16.61 -5.65 26.16
CA GLY A 220 16.57 -6.92 25.44
C GLY A 220 15.19 -7.58 25.34
N ASP A 221 14.18 -7.02 26.01
CA ASP A 221 12.83 -7.56 25.96
C ASP A 221 12.24 -7.32 24.58
N THR A 222 11.42 -8.24 24.08
CA THR A 222 10.67 -8.03 22.86
C THR A 222 9.21 -8.39 23.04
N ASN A 223 8.36 -7.90 22.14
CA ASN A 223 6.99 -8.39 22.08
C ASN A 223 6.95 -9.86 21.65
N LYS A 224 8.03 -10.46 21.13
CA LYS A 224 8.08 -11.90 20.81
C LYS A 224 7.93 -12.75 22.07
N ASP A 225 8.33 -12.22 23.22
CA ASP A 225 8.27 -12.88 24.52
C ASP A 225 6.87 -12.82 25.16
N ILE A 226 5.89 -12.23 24.46
CA ILE A 226 4.50 -12.19 24.91
C ILE A 226 3.90 -13.60 24.77
N HIS A 227 3.67 -14.25 25.90
CA HIS A 227 2.91 -15.50 25.98
C HIS A 227 1.41 -15.28 25.67
N GLU A 228 0.70 -16.34 25.30
CA GLU A 228 -0.73 -16.28 24.95
C GLU A 228 -1.61 -15.65 26.04
N THR A 229 -1.28 -15.89 27.31
CA THR A 229 -1.92 -15.23 28.47
C THR A 229 -1.75 -13.72 28.44
N SER A 230 -0.54 -13.24 28.12
CA SER A 230 -0.22 -11.80 28.04
C SER A 230 -0.94 -11.11 26.87
N ILE A 231 -1.24 -11.84 25.79
CA ILE A 231 -2.07 -11.34 24.68
C ILE A 231 -3.51 -11.09 25.16
N LYS A 232 -4.06 -12.01 25.97
CA LYS A 232 -5.38 -11.84 26.59
C LYS A 232 -5.42 -10.64 27.53
N GLU A 233 -4.32 -10.40 28.25
CA GLU A 233 -4.13 -9.23 29.12
C GLU A 233 -3.71 -7.96 28.35
N LYS A 234 -3.58 -8.03 27.02
CA LYS A 234 -3.20 -6.94 26.12
C LYS A 234 -1.82 -6.31 26.42
N ARG A 235 -0.89 -7.03 27.06
CA ARG A 235 0.40 -6.49 27.51
C ARG A 235 1.43 -6.40 26.37
N PHE A 236 1.66 -5.20 25.84
CA PHE A 236 2.71 -4.89 24.84
C PHE A 236 3.76 -3.91 25.38
N CYS A 237 4.94 -3.84 24.78
CA CYS A 237 5.96 -2.86 25.17
C CYS A 237 5.52 -1.42 24.94
N LEU A 238 5.42 -0.64 26.02
CA LEU A 238 5.18 0.81 25.94
C LEU A 238 6.36 1.50 25.25
N ASN A 239 6.04 2.33 24.25
CA ASN A 239 7.01 3.27 23.71
C ASN A 239 7.08 4.52 24.61
N GLU A 240 8.21 4.69 25.28
CA GLU A 240 8.54 5.82 26.17
C GLU A 240 9.76 6.59 25.62
N GLU A 241 9.90 6.67 24.29
CA GLU A 241 11.01 7.37 23.63
C GLU A 241 11.03 8.86 24.01
N LYS A 242 12.18 9.34 24.46
CA LYS A 242 12.42 10.73 24.86
C LYS A 242 13.10 11.51 23.73
N TYR A 243 12.41 11.64 22.60
CA TYR A 243 12.99 12.28 21.42
C TYR A 243 13.34 13.76 21.65
N ASN A 244 12.61 14.44 22.55
CA ASN A 244 12.84 15.84 22.92
C ASN A 244 14.21 16.11 23.55
N ASP A 245 14.83 15.10 24.18
CA ASP A 245 16.16 15.25 24.81
C ASP A 245 17.25 15.50 23.76
N VAL A 246 17.02 15.02 22.52
CA VAL A 246 17.95 15.16 21.38
C VAL A 246 17.46 16.18 20.37
N LEU A 247 16.13 16.28 20.18
CA LEU A 247 15.47 17.16 19.23
C LEU A 247 14.54 18.16 19.96
N PRO A 248 15.09 19.23 20.57
CA PRO A 248 14.31 20.15 21.42
C PRO A 248 13.24 20.94 20.65
N ASP A 249 13.43 21.13 19.34
CA ASP A 249 12.50 21.85 18.48
C ASP A 249 11.34 20.97 18.00
N CYS A 250 11.42 19.64 18.18
CA CYS A 250 10.36 18.71 17.76
C CYS A 250 9.24 18.58 18.80
N THR A 251 8.90 19.65 19.51
CA THR A 251 7.83 19.70 20.51
C THR A 251 6.61 20.46 20.00
N ASP A 252 5.50 20.33 20.71
CA ASP A 252 4.27 21.07 20.40
C ASP A 252 4.45 22.59 20.55
N GLU A 253 5.24 23.02 21.53
CA GLU A 253 5.55 24.43 21.82
C GLU A 253 6.36 25.10 20.70
N HIS A 254 7.11 24.30 19.95
CA HIS A 254 7.98 24.73 18.85
C HIS A 254 7.38 24.42 17.47
N ASP A 255 6.09 24.10 17.40
CA ASP A 255 5.39 23.70 16.18
C ASP A 255 6.13 22.60 15.41
N TYR A 256 6.71 21.64 16.14
CA TYR A 256 7.53 20.56 15.58
C TYR A 256 8.58 21.06 14.56
N GLY A 257 9.19 22.21 14.84
CA GLY A 257 10.25 22.83 14.04
C GLY A 257 9.78 23.55 12.77
N PHE A 258 8.50 23.48 12.39
CA PHE A 258 7.97 24.12 11.19
C PHE A 258 8.09 25.65 11.23
N LYS A 259 7.83 26.24 12.40
CA LYS A 259 7.97 27.68 12.66
C LYS A 259 9.38 28.21 12.38
N TYR A 260 10.40 27.40 12.60
CA TYR A 260 11.80 27.77 12.38
C TYR A 260 12.32 27.38 10.99
N GLY A 261 11.47 26.75 10.16
CA GLY A 261 11.90 26.23 8.87
C GLY A 261 12.68 24.92 8.94
N ASN A 262 12.71 24.25 10.09
CA ASN A 262 13.43 23.00 10.33
C ASN A 262 12.43 21.88 10.72
N PRO A 263 11.64 21.37 9.76
CA PRO A 263 10.48 20.53 10.06
C PRO A 263 10.88 19.16 10.60
N CYS A 264 10.13 18.69 11.58
CA CYS A 264 10.27 17.35 12.15
C CYS A 264 9.32 16.34 11.48
N PHE A 265 9.80 15.11 11.33
CA PHE A 265 9.06 13.98 10.81
C PHE A 265 9.17 12.79 11.75
N ILE A 266 8.09 12.03 11.85
CA ILE A 266 8.03 10.73 12.51
C ILE A 266 8.17 9.64 11.45
N LEU A 267 9.18 8.80 11.59
CA LEU A 267 9.39 7.61 10.79
C LEU A 267 8.88 6.40 11.55
N SER A 268 8.00 5.60 10.94
CA SER A 268 7.44 4.39 11.56
C SER A 268 7.13 3.32 10.51
N LEU A 269 7.18 2.04 10.89
CA LEU A 269 6.85 0.94 9.97
C LEU A 269 5.36 0.62 9.99
N ASN A 270 4.77 0.16 8.90
CA ASN A 270 3.38 -0.31 8.90
C ASN A 270 3.19 -1.50 9.87
N ASN A 271 2.01 -1.63 10.46
CA ASN A 271 1.70 -2.75 11.35
C ASN A 271 1.46 -4.02 10.53
N HIS A 272 2.43 -4.93 10.52
CA HIS A 272 2.29 -6.27 9.95
C HIS A 272 2.16 -7.31 11.06
N LEU A 273 1.08 -8.09 11.00
CA LEU A 273 0.79 -9.11 12.01
C LEU A 273 1.89 -10.17 12.05
N ASN A 274 2.38 -10.49 13.26
CA ASN A 274 3.42 -11.50 13.51
C ASN A 274 4.75 -11.26 12.77
N TRP A 275 4.98 -10.05 12.24
CA TRP A 275 6.23 -9.73 11.58
C TRP A 275 7.35 -9.46 12.59
N VAL A 276 8.51 -10.06 12.34
CA VAL A 276 9.69 -9.92 13.20
C VAL A 276 10.86 -9.41 12.36
N PRO A 277 11.57 -8.36 12.80
CA PRO A 277 12.77 -7.89 12.13
C PRO A 277 13.84 -8.98 12.07
N GLY A 278 14.48 -9.12 10.91
CA GLY A 278 15.54 -10.10 10.68
C GLY A 278 16.89 -9.68 11.26
N LYS A 279 17.89 -10.52 10.99
CA LYS A 279 19.30 -10.23 11.24
C LYS A 279 19.90 -9.69 9.94
N LEU A 280 20.66 -8.60 10.05
CA LEU A 280 21.44 -8.07 8.92
C LEU A 280 22.75 -8.84 8.82
N ASP A 281 23.06 -9.34 7.63
CA ASP A 281 24.33 -9.99 7.32
C ASP A 281 25.46 -8.96 7.26
N GLU A 282 26.70 -9.40 7.52
CA GLU A 282 27.85 -8.50 7.59
C GLU A 282 28.14 -7.81 6.26
N THR A 283 28.03 -8.54 5.15
CA THR A 283 28.18 -8.00 3.79
C THR A 283 27.18 -6.88 3.51
N TYR A 284 25.92 -7.07 3.90
CA TYR A 284 24.89 -6.04 3.74
C TYR A 284 25.19 -4.80 4.59
N LYS A 285 25.70 -4.98 5.81
CA LYS A 285 26.08 -3.86 6.68
C LYS A 285 27.22 -3.05 6.07
N GLU A 286 28.18 -3.72 5.43
CA GLU A 286 29.30 -3.06 4.74
C GLU A 286 28.81 -2.26 3.54
N GLU A 287 28.03 -2.87 2.65
CA GLU A 287 27.48 -2.21 1.47
C GLU A 287 26.62 -0.97 1.79
N ASN A 288 25.98 -0.96 2.97
CA ASN A 288 25.07 0.11 3.40
C ASN A 288 25.65 1.00 4.51
N ASN A 289 26.94 0.86 4.86
CA ASN A 289 27.61 1.63 5.92
C ASN A 289 26.91 1.58 7.29
N LEU A 290 26.46 0.39 7.71
CA LEU A 290 25.68 0.17 8.93
C LEU A 290 26.53 -0.34 10.13
N HIS A 291 27.85 -0.35 10.03
CA HIS A 291 28.74 -0.88 11.08
C HIS A 291 28.65 -0.15 12.41
N ASP A 292 28.37 1.17 12.37
CA ASP A 292 28.26 2.01 13.55
C ASP A 292 26.91 1.90 14.28
N PHE A 293 25.97 1.11 13.74
CA PHE A 293 24.62 0.97 14.25
C PHE A 293 24.47 -0.29 15.09
N ASP A 294 23.73 -0.21 16.20
CA ASP A 294 23.28 -1.40 16.93
C ASP A 294 22.15 -2.11 16.19
N THR A 295 22.54 -2.86 15.15
CA THR A 295 21.63 -3.70 14.35
C THR A 295 21.05 -4.89 15.10
N THR A 296 21.51 -5.17 16.32
CA THR A 296 21.00 -6.29 17.13
C THR A 296 19.65 -5.91 17.74
N HIS A 297 19.58 -4.74 18.39
CA HIS A 297 18.39 -4.28 19.09
C HIS A 297 17.57 -3.27 18.30
N TYR A 298 18.13 -2.66 17.25
CA TYR A 298 17.46 -1.64 16.46
C TYR A 298 17.36 -2.01 14.98
N ILE A 299 16.38 -1.39 14.33
CA ILE A 299 16.17 -1.37 12.90
C ILE A 299 16.75 -0.04 12.41
N PRO A 300 17.95 -0.03 11.79
CA PRO A 300 18.55 1.20 11.29
C PRO A 300 17.67 1.82 10.23
N ILE A 301 17.57 3.15 10.27
CA ILE A 301 16.95 3.94 9.21
C ILE A 301 17.99 4.92 8.70
N THR A 302 18.22 4.88 7.39
CA THR A 302 19.12 5.82 6.72
C THR A 302 18.31 6.67 5.75
N CYS A 303 18.55 7.97 5.78
CA CYS A 303 17.93 8.92 4.85
C CYS A 303 19.01 9.56 3.98
N THR A 304 18.82 9.51 2.67
CA THR A 304 19.72 10.13 1.69
C THR A 304 18.99 11.22 0.92
N GLY A 305 19.61 12.40 0.81
CA GLY A 305 19.16 13.45 -0.08
C GLY A 305 19.46 13.09 -1.53
N GLY A 306 18.55 13.41 -2.45
CA GLY A 306 18.77 13.28 -3.88
C GLY A 306 19.79 14.31 -4.40
N SER A 307 19.36 15.18 -5.31
CA SER A 307 20.23 16.23 -5.87
C SER A 307 20.62 17.29 -4.85
N ASN A 308 19.74 17.59 -3.89
CA ASN A 308 19.94 18.59 -2.85
C ASN A 308 20.22 17.88 -1.53
N THR A 309 21.43 18.05 -1.00
CA THR A 309 21.80 17.58 0.34
C THR A 309 21.14 18.44 1.41
N ILE A 310 20.63 17.79 2.44
CA ILE A 310 19.95 18.41 3.58
C ILE A 310 20.51 17.78 4.85
N ASN A 311 20.77 18.59 5.87
CA ASN A 311 21.26 18.09 7.13
C ASN A 311 20.08 17.47 7.91
N ALA A 312 20.29 16.29 8.48
CA ALA A 312 19.25 15.56 9.19
C ALA A 312 19.77 15.00 10.51
N THR A 313 19.01 15.21 11.59
CA THR A 313 19.33 14.68 12.92
C THR A 313 18.23 13.75 13.37
N TYR A 314 18.62 12.60 13.94
CA TYR A 314 17.72 11.55 14.41
C TYR A 314 17.63 11.62 15.94
N SER A 315 16.44 11.45 16.53
CA SER A 315 16.30 11.25 17.98
C SER A 315 17.07 10.03 18.53
N ASN A 316 17.28 9.00 17.71
CA ASN A 316 18.14 7.87 18.02
C ASN A 316 18.95 7.49 16.78
N LYS A 317 20.28 7.56 16.90
CA LYS A 317 21.22 7.18 15.84
C LYS A 317 20.98 5.74 15.36
N ASN A 318 20.57 4.83 16.24
CA ASN A 318 20.41 3.41 15.90
C ASN A 318 19.10 3.07 15.17
N GLY A 319 18.12 3.99 15.15
CA GLY A 319 16.80 3.79 14.52
C GLY A 319 15.74 3.25 15.47
N ILE A 320 14.80 2.45 14.94
CA ILE A 320 13.63 1.98 15.71
C ILE A 320 13.97 0.73 16.52
N ASN A 321 13.67 0.73 17.82
CA ASN A 321 13.94 -0.44 18.66
C ASN A 321 13.05 -1.64 18.27
N LYS A 322 13.67 -2.83 18.13
CA LYS A 322 12.99 -4.08 17.77
C LYS A 322 12.03 -4.58 18.84
N LYS A 323 12.14 -4.13 20.09
CA LYS A 323 11.29 -4.54 21.21
C LYS A 323 9.79 -4.38 20.96
N TYR A 324 9.43 -3.41 20.14
CA TYR A 324 8.03 -3.13 19.78
C TYR A 324 7.44 -4.18 18.84
N TYR A 325 8.24 -5.07 18.25
CA TYR A 325 7.77 -6.10 17.32
C TYR A 325 7.84 -7.51 17.95
N PRO A 326 6.95 -8.43 17.55
CA PRO A 326 5.93 -8.33 16.51
C PRO A 326 4.63 -7.64 16.96
N PHE A 327 3.80 -7.28 15.98
CA PHE A 327 2.45 -6.77 16.20
C PHE A 327 1.41 -7.91 16.25
N PHE A 328 0.56 -7.92 17.28
CA PHE A 328 -0.45 -8.97 17.51
C PHE A 328 -1.91 -8.51 17.34
N ASN A 329 -2.13 -7.33 16.76
CA ASN A 329 -3.45 -6.68 16.69
C ASN A 329 -4.10 -6.42 18.05
N ILE A 330 -3.28 -5.98 19.01
CA ILE A 330 -3.73 -5.58 20.35
C ILE A 330 -4.17 -4.11 20.28
N GLN A 331 -5.35 -3.82 20.84
CA GLN A 331 -5.85 -2.45 20.94
C GLN A 331 -4.93 -1.59 21.83
N GLY A 332 -4.67 -0.36 21.41
CA GLY A 332 -3.78 0.56 22.13
C GLY A 332 -2.29 0.29 21.94
N PHE A 333 -1.91 -0.65 21.07
CA PHE A 333 -0.51 -1.01 20.82
C PHE A 333 0.37 0.20 20.43
N HIS A 334 1.47 0.38 21.15
CA HIS A 334 2.48 1.40 20.83
C HIS A 334 3.42 0.89 19.76
N LYS A 335 3.31 1.45 18.55
CA LYS A 335 4.22 1.17 17.45
C LYS A 335 5.60 1.79 17.72
N GLY A 336 6.66 1.09 17.34
CA GLY A 336 8.00 1.70 17.29
C GLY A 336 8.09 2.79 16.23
N TYR A 337 8.51 3.98 16.65
CA TYR A 337 8.78 5.10 15.75
C TYR A 337 10.16 5.69 16.07
N GLN A 338 10.55 6.69 15.29
CA GLN A 338 11.79 7.43 15.40
C GLN A 338 11.52 8.83 14.85
N MET A 339 11.96 9.90 15.51
CA MET A 339 11.85 11.26 14.97
C MET A 339 13.11 11.67 14.19
N ILE A 340 12.91 12.44 13.13
CA ILE A 340 13.98 13.04 12.35
C ILE A 340 13.67 14.52 12.13
N GLN A 341 14.66 15.38 12.33
CA GLN A 341 14.56 16.80 12.04
C GLN A 341 15.47 17.15 10.88
N PHE A 342 14.94 17.91 9.92
CA PHE A 342 15.71 18.42 8.79
C PHE A 342 16.07 19.88 9.04
N TYR A 343 17.35 20.22 8.92
CA TYR A 343 17.88 21.56 9.16
C TYR A 343 18.25 22.27 7.86
N ASP A 344 18.31 23.61 7.96
CA ASP A 344 18.80 24.50 6.90
C ASP A 344 18.03 24.39 5.59
N VAL A 345 16.71 24.16 5.68
CA VAL A 345 15.82 24.06 4.52
C VAL A 345 15.74 25.41 3.81
N GLN A 346 16.31 25.48 2.62
CA GLN A 346 16.34 26.71 1.84
C GLN A 346 14.95 27.00 1.23
N PRO A 347 14.50 28.27 1.25
CA PRO A 347 13.25 28.66 0.59
C PRO A 347 13.27 28.33 -0.91
N ASN A 348 12.10 28.02 -1.45
CA ASN A 348 11.83 27.75 -2.86
C ASN A 348 12.67 26.61 -3.48
N THR A 349 13.26 25.75 -2.64
CA THR A 349 14.04 24.59 -3.06
C THR A 349 13.26 23.30 -2.79
N GLU A 350 13.14 22.42 -3.79
CA GLU A 350 12.57 21.08 -3.60
C GLU A 350 13.65 20.12 -3.10
N TYR A 351 13.46 19.60 -1.89
CA TYR A 351 14.26 18.51 -1.35
C TYR A 351 13.53 17.20 -1.56
N ARG A 352 14.23 16.21 -2.15
CA ARG A 352 13.75 14.85 -2.31
C ARG A 352 14.63 13.91 -1.50
N ILE A 353 14.13 13.45 -0.37
CA ILE A 353 14.84 12.61 0.58
C ILE A 353 14.29 11.18 0.49
N THR A 354 15.16 10.18 0.35
CA THR A 354 14.76 8.77 0.38
C THR A 354 15.25 8.17 1.68
N CYS A 355 14.32 7.74 2.52
CA CYS A 355 14.62 7.03 3.75
C CYS A 355 14.37 5.53 3.56
N ILE A 356 15.28 4.70 4.05
CA ILE A 356 15.24 3.24 3.94
C ILE A 356 15.31 2.64 5.34
N ALA A 357 14.43 1.69 5.65
CA ALA A 357 14.51 0.88 6.87
C ALA A 357 15.20 -0.45 6.57
N HIS A 358 16.32 -0.70 7.26
CA HIS A 358 17.13 -1.91 7.09
C HIS A 358 16.64 -3.01 8.02
N THR A 359 15.70 -3.81 7.53
CA THR A 359 14.94 -4.77 8.34
C THR A 359 15.60 -6.13 8.54
N GLY A 360 16.55 -6.53 7.68
CA GLY A 360 17.22 -7.84 7.74
C GLY A 360 16.43 -9.00 7.11
N ASN A 361 15.30 -8.73 6.46
CA ASN A 361 14.45 -9.74 5.81
C ASN A 361 14.38 -9.50 4.29
N ASP A 362 15.45 -8.95 3.71
CA ASP A 362 15.46 -8.46 2.34
C ASP A 362 15.21 -9.56 1.29
N HIS A 363 15.55 -10.82 1.62
CA HIS A 363 15.25 -12.01 0.82
C HIS A 363 13.76 -12.38 0.75
N LYS A 364 12.94 -11.86 1.67
CA LYS A 364 11.47 -12.09 1.73
C LYS A 364 10.68 -10.95 1.10
N LYS A 365 11.36 -10.00 0.46
CA LYS A 365 10.72 -8.87 -0.21
C LYS A 365 9.93 -9.37 -1.41
N PHE A 366 8.73 -8.84 -1.55
CA PHE A 366 7.98 -8.96 -2.79
C PHE A 366 8.64 -8.04 -3.83
N ASP A 367 8.95 -8.55 -5.03
CA ASP A 367 9.79 -7.92 -6.08
C ASP A 367 9.49 -6.45 -6.43
N LYS A 368 8.34 -5.91 -5.99
CA LYS A 368 7.88 -4.55 -6.30
C LYS A 368 7.81 -3.61 -5.10
N LYS A 369 8.10 -4.05 -3.88
CA LYS A 369 7.97 -3.23 -2.66
C LYS A 369 9.31 -3.12 -1.94
N LYS A 370 9.82 -1.89 -1.86
CA LYS A 370 11.00 -1.54 -1.07
C LYS A 370 10.55 -0.96 0.27
N ASN A 371 11.28 -1.26 1.34
CA ASN A 371 11.07 -0.72 2.69
C ASN A 371 11.59 0.72 2.78
N GLN A 372 11.13 1.57 1.87
CA GLN A 372 11.59 2.94 1.71
C GLN A 372 10.42 3.90 1.62
N VAL A 373 10.67 5.14 2.03
CA VAL A 373 9.75 6.26 1.87
C VAL A 373 10.48 7.42 1.23
N VAL A 374 9.81 8.12 0.30
CA VAL A 374 10.35 9.32 -0.34
C VAL A 374 9.62 10.52 0.23
N ILE A 375 10.34 11.37 0.96
CA ILE A 375 9.85 12.61 1.54
C ILE A 375 10.22 13.75 0.59
N LYS A 376 9.23 14.55 0.20
CA LYS A 376 9.45 15.80 -0.53
C LYS A 376 9.14 16.99 0.36
N ILE A 377 10.06 17.95 0.43
CA ILE A 377 9.92 19.15 1.25
C ILE A 377 10.12 20.37 0.36
N ILE A 378 9.20 21.33 0.45
CA ILE A 378 9.31 22.66 -0.16
C ILE A 378 8.95 23.70 0.91
N LYS A 379 9.92 24.53 1.28
CA LYS A 379 9.70 25.70 2.12
C LYS A 379 9.39 26.90 1.21
N ASN A 380 8.23 27.51 1.34
CA ASN A 380 7.90 28.77 0.67
C ASN A 380 8.59 29.94 1.40
N GLN A 381 8.70 31.06 0.68
CA GLN A 381 9.33 32.29 1.18
C GLN A 381 8.35 33.13 2.01
#